data_AF-A0AAE1GQE3-F1
#
_entry.id   AF-A0AAE1GQE3-F1
#
_cell.length_a   1.000
_cell.length_b   1.000
_cell.length_c   1.000
_cell.angle_alpha   90.00
_cell.angle_beta   90.00
_cell.angle_gamma   90.00
#
_symmetry.space_group_name_H-M   'P 1'
#
loop_
_entity.id
_entity.type
_entity.pdbx_description
1 polymer ?
#
loop_
_entity_poly.entity_id
_entity_poly.type
_entity_poly.pdbx_seq_one_letter_code
_entity_poly.pdbx_strand_id
1 'polypeptide(L)'
;MSLDKRFLVVPAVAMECDICLEALDQAARVPKTVVPCGHTVCLQCLQRCERRECPTCRTSERDAKLLSARLRTLAAAHRQLCPRRLRRGWCSDCRAAAARRCWDEHAVLNATAAERRLQEQVPAGALQEAAALLQDVQCQGEEALHALTLLSAPSWDLTLRAGGRQLNGTLANNEDPLTKALWVLVATARPPAAALDPPPAEVLPSREMNVEDLSESAPGRRLEEKAAALQEAQGVVRLVEVRCDWDPAWSLELLQRAAPTVERLELLSPREPHLRAVLAMPRLRRLQLWCSDDDALDAAAPELGALPPGHSGLRWLRVLRLPRATLQSLLQAHGGTLEELELDVGTPGEREWPYSCRDLLSLLGRCGLRALRRLVLLRGGCCSHTDTACREQLAAVRAALPGVQQVLCGQCDRVPRGDP
;
A
#
# COMPACT_ATOMS: atom_id res chain seq x y z
N MET A 1 -13.43 -52.89 25.07
CA MET A 1 -12.57 -51.69 25.18
C MET A 1 -12.83 -50.84 23.94
N SER A 2 -13.76 -49.89 24.06
CA SER A 2 -14.16 -49.00 22.97
C SER A 2 -13.74 -47.58 23.37
N LEU A 3 -12.91 -46.93 22.56
CA LEU A 3 -12.42 -45.58 22.80
C LEU A 3 -13.33 -44.59 22.05
N ASP A 4 -14.07 -43.82 22.84
CA ASP A 4 -14.89 -42.69 22.39
C ASP A 4 -14.01 -41.56 21.87
N LYS A 5 -14.23 -41.18 20.61
CA LYS A 5 -13.69 -39.96 19.99
C LYS A 5 -14.55 -38.77 20.41
N ARG A 6 -14.09 -38.00 21.39
CA ARG A 6 -14.62 -36.64 21.67
C ARG A 6 -13.98 -35.66 20.68
N PHE A 7 -14.75 -35.28 19.65
CA PHE A 7 -14.48 -34.07 18.88
C PHE A 7 -14.82 -32.86 19.73
N LEU A 8 -13.82 -32.04 20.06
CA LEU A 8 -14.05 -30.69 20.58
C LEU A 8 -14.47 -29.81 19.41
N VAL A 9 -15.78 -29.63 19.24
CA VAL A 9 -16.34 -28.55 18.44
C VAL A 9 -16.10 -27.26 19.22
N VAL A 10 -15.23 -26.38 18.71
CA VAL A 10 -15.13 -25.01 19.22
C VAL A 10 -16.40 -24.28 18.75
N PRO A 11 -17.29 -23.83 19.65
CA PRO A 11 -18.50 -23.15 19.22
C PRO A 11 -18.13 -21.83 18.57
N ALA A 12 -18.70 -21.57 17.38
CA ALA A 12 -18.73 -20.21 16.85
C ALA A 12 -19.35 -19.31 17.92
N VAL A 13 -18.61 -18.29 18.35
CA VAL A 13 -19.08 -17.36 19.39
C VAL A 13 -20.31 -16.64 18.83
N ALA A 14 -21.49 -17.08 19.22
CA ALA A 14 -22.73 -16.42 18.87
C ALA A 14 -22.70 -15.03 19.52
N MET A 15 -22.81 -13.97 18.72
CA MET A 15 -22.94 -12.62 19.27
C MET A 15 -24.30 -12.52 19.96
N GLU A 16 -24.33 -12.07 21.22
CA GLU A 16 -25.56 -11.87 21.99
C GLU A 16 -26.00 -10.41 21.93
N CYS A 17 -27.30 -10.15 22.03
CA CYS A 17 -27.83 -8.79 22.07
C CYS A 17 -27.65 -8.18 23.46
N ASP A 18 -26.99 -7.03 23.57
CA ASP A 18 -26.69 -6.36 24.86
C ASP A 18 -27.92 -6.01 25.74
N ILE A 19 -29.12 -5.98 25.17
CA ILE A 19 -30.36 -5.63 25.88
C ILE A 19 -31.11 -6.86 26.40
N CYS A 20 -31.31 -7.88 25.56
CA CYS A 20 -32.09 -9.07 25.91
C CYS A 20 -31.23 -10.29 26.22
N LEU A 21 -29.91 -10.20 25.99
CA LEU A 21 -28.91 -11.24 26.20
C LEU A 21 -29.18 -12.54 25.43
N GLU A 22 -30.01 -12.47 24.39
CA GLU A 22 -30.26 -13.60 23.49
C GLU A 22 -29.35 -13.54 22.26
N ALA A 23 -29.00 -14.71 21.73
CA ALA A 23 -28.16 -14.85 20.54
C ALA A 23 -28.79 -14.11 19.34
N LEU A 24 -27.96 -13.34 18.64
CA LEU A 24 -28.34 -12.65 17.42
C LEU A 24 -28.45 -13.65 16.27
N ASP A 25 -29.54 -13.56 15.51
CA ASP A 25 -29.84 -14.44 14.39
C ASP A 25 -30.34 -13.63 13.18
N GLN A 26 -30.48 -14.25 12.02
CA GLN A 26 -30.90 -13.56 10.79
C GLN A 26 -32.42 -13.40 10.63
N ALA A 27 -33.21 -13.95 11.54
CA ALA A 27 -34.67 -14.04 11.44
C ALA A 27 -35.39 -13.18 12.48
N ALA A 28 -35.35 -13.59 13.75
CA ALA A 28 -36.05 -12.94 14.85
C ALA A 28 -35.20 -11.85 15.51
N ARG A 29 -33.88 -12.06 15.64
CA ARG A 29 -32.96 -11.17 16.37
C ARG A 29 -31.89 -10.56 15.47
N VAL A 30 -32.33 -10.01 14.34
CA VAL A 30 -31.47 -9.37 13.34
C VAL A 30 -30.59 -8.30 13.99
N PRO A 31 -29.25 -8.42 13.93
CA PRO A 31 -28.35 -7.46 14.52
C PRO A 31 -28.47 -6.09 13.84
N LYS A 32 -28.58 -5.04 14.65
CA LYS A 32 -28.56 -3.65 14.24
C LYS A 32 -27.49 -2.91 15.02
N THR A 33 -26.47 -2.46 14.30
CA THR A 33 -25.45 -1.57 14.86
C THR A 33 -26.02 -0.16 14.97
N VAL A 34 -26.08 0.36 16.19
CA VAL A 34 -26.54 1.73 16.46
C VAL A 34 -25.41 2.70 16.15
N VAL A 35 -25.62 3.57 15.17
CA VAL A 35 -24.69 4.63 14.80
C VAL A 35 -25.03 5.87 15.61
N PRO A 36 -24.06 6.58 16.23
CA PRO A 36 -22.61 6.51 15.99
C PRO A 36 -21.81 5.60 16.92
N CYS A 37 -22.40 5.09 17.99
CA CYS A 37 -21.66 4.46 19.08
C CYS A 37 -21.15 3.04 18.78
N GLY A 38 -21.64 2.37 17.74
CA GLY A 38 -21.17 1.04 17.32
C GLY A 38 -21.74 -0.12 18.13
N HIS A 39 -22.57 0.14 19.15
CA HIS A 39 -23.23 -0.93 19.91
C HIS A 39 -24.18 -1.73 19.02
N THR A 40 -24.20 -3.05 19.18
CA THR A 40 -25.03 -3.94 18.37
C THR A 40 -26.17 -4.49 19.21
N VAL A 41 -27.40 -4.25 18.77
CA VAL A 41 -28.63 -4.67 19.47
C VAL A 41 -29.57 -5.34 18.47
N CYS A 42 -30.46 -6.21 18.92
CA CYS A 42 -31.42 -6.83 18.01
C CYS A 42 -32.50 -5.82 17.59
N LEU A 43 -33.02 -5.98 16.36
CA LEU A 43 -34.05 -5.09 15.81
C LEU A 43 -35.30 -4.98 16.70
N GLN A 44 -35.73 -6.07 17.35
CA GLN A 44 -36.89 -6.06 18.23
C GLN A 44 -36.67 -5.18 19.48
N CYS A 45 -35.51 -5.28 20.11
CA CYS A 45 -35.19 -4.44 21.26
C CYS A 45 -35.07 -2.97 20.84
N LEU A 46 -34.50 -2.69 19.66
CA LEU A 46 -34.43 -1.33 19.13
C LEU A 46 -35.82 -0.74 18.85
N GLN A 47 -36.76 -1.53 18.31
CA GLN A 47 -38.13 -1.08 18.03
C GLN A 47 -38.96 -0.84 19.30
N ARG A 48 -38.64 -1.52 20.40
CA ARG A 48 -39.29 -1.31 21.71
C ARG A 48 -38.75 -0.09 22.46
N CYS A 49 -37.63 0.47 22.03
CA CYS A 49 -37.13 1.72 22.60
C CYS A 49 -37.93 2.90 22.05
N GLU A 50 -38.69 3.57 22.92
CA GLU A 50 -39.47 4.76 22.57
C GLU A 50 -38.59 5.96 22.18
N ARG A 51 -37.33 5.98 22.64
CA ARG A 51 -36.37 7.04 22.36
C ARG A 51 -35.48 6.65 21.18
N ARG A 52 -35.22 7.60 20.29
CA ARG A 52 -34.25 7.48 19.17
C ARG A 52 -32.80 7.62 19.63
N GLU A 53 -32.46 6.93 20.71
CA GLU A 53 -31.14 6.93 21.35
C GLU A 53 -30.65 5.49 21.49
N CYS A 54 -29.34 5.29 21.51
CA CYS A 54 -28.79 3.98 21.79
C CYS A 54 -29.22 3.52 23.19
N PRO A 55 -29.88 2.37 23.36
CA PRO A 55 -30.28 1.88 24.69
C PRO A 55 -29.09 1.56 25.61
N THR A 56 -27.93 1.22 25.03
CA THR A 56 -26.73 0.87 25.81
C THR A 56 -26.00 2.11 26.35
N CYS A 57 -25.78 3.13 25.51
CA CYS A 57 -24.94 4.29 25.86
C CYS A 57 -25.65 5.66 25.75
N ARG A 58 -26.94 5.67 25.38
CA ARG A 58 -27.80 6.85 25.25
C ARG A 58 -27.33 7.92 24.25
N THR A 59 -26.41 7.57 23.35
CA THR A 59 -26.00 8.48 22.27
C THR A 59 -27.18 8.72 21.31
N SER A 60 -27.42 9.98 20.96
CA SER A 60 -28.59 10.39 20.16
C SER A 60 -28.28 10.47 18.67
N GLU A 61 -29.31 10.37 17.83
CA GLU A 61 -29.20 10.54 16.38
C GLU A 61 -28.70 11.95 15.95
N ARG A 62 -28.79 12.97 16.83
CA ARG A 62 -28.23 14.30 16.54
C ARG A 62 -26.69 14.28 16.51
N ASP A 63 -26.07 13.41 17.30
CA ASP A 63 -24.62 13.21 17.32
C ASP A 63 -24.15 12.44 16.06
N ALA A 64 -25.04 11.65 15.46
CA ALA A 64 -24.79 10.90 14.22
C ALA A 64 -24.59 11.81 13.00
N LYS A 65 -25.23 13.01 12.95
CA LYS A 65 -25.01 13.95 11.83
C LYS A 65 -23.58 14.48 11.80
N LEU A 66 -23.01 14.79 12.97
CA LEU A 66 -21.61 15.21 13.11
C LEU A 66 -20.64 14.08 12.76
N LEU A 67 -20.94 12.84 13.16
CA LEU A 67 -20.13 11.68 12.78
C LEU A 67 -20.25 11.37 11.28
N SER A 68 -21.43 11.46 10.66
CA SER A 68 -21.63 11.25 9.22
C SER A 68 -20.90 12.28 8.36
N ALA A 69 -20.76 13.51 8.87
CA ALA A 69 -19.96 14.55 8.24
C ALA A 69 -18.47 14.19 8.36
N ARG A 70 -18.00 13.81 9.55
CA ARG A 70 -16.61 13.37 9.78
C ARG A 70 -16.23 12.13 8.99
N LEU A 71 -17.11 11.12 8.89
CA LEU A 71 -16.89 9.90 8.10
C LEU A 71 -16.89 10.20 6.59
N ARG A 72 -17.72 11.14 6.10
CA ARG A 72 -17.64 11.61 4.72
C ARG A 72 -16.33 12.36 4.44
N THR A 73 -15.86 13.17 5.39
CA THR A 73 -14.55 13.84 5.30
C THR A 73 -13.40 12.84 5.34
N LEU A 74 -13.48 11.80 6.18
CA LEU A 74 -12.49 10.71 6.25
C LEU A 74 -12.52 9.83 4.99
N ALA A 75 -13.69 9.50 4.44
CA ALA A 75 -13.79 8.75 3.19
C ALA A 75 -13.29 9.58 1.99
N ALA A 76 -13.51 10.89 1.98
CA ALA A 76 -12.94 11.81 0.99
C ALA A 76 -11.42 11.95 1.14
N ALA A 77 -10.92 12.05 2.38
CA ALA A 77 -9.50 12.07 2.67
C ALA A 77 -8.83 10.72 2.32
N HIS A 78 -9.46 9.59 2.61
CA HIS A 78 -8.97 8.26 2.25
C HIS A 78 -8.87 8.06 0.73
N ARG A 79 -9.79 8.65 -0.06
CA ARG A 79 -9.67 8.71 -1.53
C ARG A 79 -8.47 9.55 -1.99
N GLN A 80 -8.02 10.53 -1.21
CA GLN A 80 -6.84 11.35 -1.50
C GLN A 80 -5.53 10.78 -0.93
N LEU A 81 -5.59 9.91 0.09
CA LEU A 81 -4.45 9.47 0.90
C LEU A 81 -3.76 8.17 0.43
N CYS A 82 -4.28 7.48 -0.59
CA CYS A 82 -3.66 6.26 -1.14
C CYS A 82 -3.11 6.44 -2.56
N PRO A 83 -1.94 7.09 -2.72
CA PRO A 83 -1.31 7.31 -4.02
C PRO A 83 -0.66 6.05 -4.63
N ARG A 84 -0.54 4.94 -3.89
CA ARG A 84 -0.05 3.66 -4.45
C ARG A 84 -1.15 2.80 -5.06
N ARG A 85 -2.38 2.94 -4.57
CA ARG A 85 -3.58 2.48 -5.29
C ARG A 85 -4.10 3.57 -6.22
N LEU A 86 -3.20 4.26 -6.93
CA LEU A 86 -3.58 4.94 -8.17
C LEU A 86 -4.10 3.84 -9.08
N ARG A 87 -5.42 3.71 -9.07
CA ARG A 87 -6.19 2.79 -9.90
C ARG A 87 -5.60 2.89 -11.29
N ARG A 88 -5.02 1.81 -11.80
CA ARG A 88 -4.70 1.70 -13.22
C ARG A 88 -6.04 1.77 -13.93
N GLY A 89 -6.33 2.93 -14.52
CA GLY A 89 -7.57 3.20 -15.22
C GLY A 89 -7.27 3.44 -16.68
N TRP A 90 -8.26 3.20 -17.54
CA TRP A 90 -8.18 3.53 -18.96
C TRP A 90 -9.06 4.74 -19.24
N CYS A 91 -8.48 5.79 -19.80
CA CYS A 91 -9.18 7.02 -20.13
C CYS A 91 -9.88 6.84 -21.48
N SER A 92 -11.20 6.90 -21.49
CA SER A 92 -11.97 6.68 -22.71
C SER A 92 -11.84 7.79 -23.75
N ASP A 93 -11.58 9.02 -23.30
CA ASP A 93 -11.36 10.17 -24.18
C ASP A 93 -9.95 10.13 -24.79
N CYS A 94 -8.92 9.87 -23.99
CA CYS A 94 -7.54 9.75 -24.45
C CYS A 94 -7.22 8.42 -25.13
N ARG A 95 -8.08 7.41 -24.98
CA ARG A 95 -7.89 6.05 -25.50
C ARG A 95 -6.59 5.37 -25.05
N ALA A 96 -6.16 5.66 -23.84
CA ALA A 96 -4.89 5.19 -23.28
C ALA A 96 -4.98 4.98 -21.77
N ALA A 97 -3.93 4.43 -21.16
CA ALA A 97 -3.76 4.43 -19.72
C ALA A 97 -3.94 5.85 -19.16
N ALA A 98 -4.82 5.99 -18.16
CA ALA A 98 -5.25 7.28 -17.65
C ALA A 98 -4.09 7.99 -16.93
N ALA A 99 -3.69 9.14 -17.47
CA ALA A 99 -2.81 10.06 -16.76
C ALA A 99 -3.58 10.73 -15.61
N ARG A 100 -2.85 11.36 -14.68
CA ARG A 100 -3.45 12.02 -13.51
C ARG A 100 -4.56 13.02 -13.88
N ARG A 101 -4.32 13.87 -14.89
CA ARG A 101 -5.30 14.86 -15.40
C ARG A 101 -6.59 14.23 -15.93
N CYS A 102 -6.51 13.00 -16.44
CA CYS A 102 -7.68 12.31 -17.00
C CYS A 102 -8.73 12.01 -15.93
N TRP A 103 -8.34 11.84 -14.67
CA TRP A 103 -9.29 11.55 -13.58
C TRP A 103 -10.16 12.75 -13.21
N ASP A 104 -9.69 13.96 -13.52
CA ASP A 104 -10.40 15.21 -13.22
C ASP A 104 -11.25 15.67 -14.41
N GLU A 105 -10.75 15.44 -15.64
CA GLU A 105 -11.31 16.05 -16.85
C GLU A 105 -12.01 15.05 -17.78
N HIS A 106 -11.70 13.75 -17.68
CA HIS A 106 -12.12 12.74 -18.65
C HIS A 106 -12.87 11.57 -17.99
N ALA A 107 -13.58 10.79 -18.79
CA ALA A 107 -14.21 9.56 -18.33
C ALA A 107 -13.17 8.43 -18.23
N VAL A 108 -12.81 8.06 -17.00
CA VAL A 108 -11.83 6.99 -16.71
C VAL A 108 -12.53 5.72 -16.22
N LEU A 109 -12.27 4.60 -16.89
CA LEU A 109 -12.74 3.27 -16.52
C LEU A 109 -11.71 2.58 -15.62
N ASN A 110 -12.17 1.89 -14.57
CA ASN A 110 -11.31 0.96 -13.82
C ASN A 110 -11.15 -0.37 -14.57
N ALA A 111 -10.23 -1.23 -14.13
CA ALA A 111 -9.95 -2.52 -14.78
C ALA A 111 -11.21 -3.37 -15.04
N THR A 112 -12.09 -3.54 -14.05
CA THR A 112 -13.34 -4.32 -14.21
C THR A 112 -14.31 -3.71 -15.23
N ALA A 113 -14.43 -2.37 -15.25
CA ALA A 113 -15.27 -1.68 -16.23
C ALA A 113 -14.65 -1.71 -17.65
N ALA A 114 -13.33 -1.67 -17.74
CA ALA A 114 -12.58 -1.84 -18.96
C ALA A 114 -12.76 -3.26 -19.53
N GLU A 115 -12.63 -4.30 -18.71
CA GLU A 115 -12.91 -5.70 -19.08
C GLU A 115 -14.33 -5.87 -19.64
N ARG A 116 -15.35 -5.31 -18.98
CA ARG A 116 -16.73 -5.36 -19.48
C ARG A 116 -16.88 -4.68 -20.83
N ARG A 117 -16.26 -3.51 -21.00
CA ARG A 117 -16.31 -2.79 -22.29
C ARG A 117 -15.57 -3.54 -23.40
N LEU A 118 -14.46 -4.20 -23.07
CA LEU A 118 -13.74 -5.08 -23.99
C LEU A 118 -14.65 -6.23 -24.44
N GLN A 119 -15.39 -6.85 -23.52
CA GLN A 119 -16.37 -7.90 -23.82
C GLN A 119 -17.53 -7.40 -24.69
N GLU A 120 -17.96 -6.15 -24.53
CA GLU A 120 -19.00 -5.54 -25.38
C GLU A 120 -18.50 -5.24 -26.81
N GLN A 121 -17.23 -4.87 -26.98
CA GLN A 121 -16.65 -4.50 -28.27
C GLN A 121 -16.18 -5.68 -29.12
N VAL A 122 -15.93 -6.82 -28.49
CA VAL A 122 -15.53 -8.05 -29.17
C VAL A 122 -16.76 -8.96 -29.27
N PRO A 123 -17.25 -9.28 -30.47
CA PRO A 123 -18.43 -10.15 -30.64
C PRO A 123 -18.24 -11.46 -29.89
N ALA A 124 -19.27 -11.92 -29.16
CA ALA A 124 -19.18 -13.13 -28.33
C ALA A 124 -18.69 -14.37 -29.11
N GLY A 125 -19.04 -14.48 -30.40
CA GLY A 125 -18.57 -15.55 -31.29
C GLY A 125 -17.09 -15.46 -31.65
N ALA A 126 -16.51 -14.26 -31.70
CA ALA A 126 -15.11 -14.07 -32.07
C ALA A 126 -14.14 -14.48 -30.96
N LEU A 127 -14.51 -14.21 -29.70
CA LEU A 127 -13.76 -14.72 -28.55
C LEU A 127 -13.87 -16.24 -28.46
N GLN A 128 -15.02 -16.83 -28.81
CA GLN A 128 -15.19 -18.28 -28.83
C GLN A 128 -14.41 -18.95 -29.96
N GLU A 129 -14.40 -18.38 -31.17
CA GLU A 129 -13.57 -18.85 -32.28
C GLU A 129 -12.08 -18.70 -31.99
N ALA A 130 -11.66 -17.58 -31.40
CA ALA A 130 -10.29 -17.38 -30.96
C ALA A 130 -9.90 -18.32 -29.79
N ALA A 131 -10.79 -18.52 -28.81
CA ALA A 131 -10.58 -19.45 -27.70
C ALA A 131 -10.58 -20.91 -28.16
N ALA A 132 -11.30 -21.25 -29.23
CA ALA A 132 -11.22 -22.57 -29.84
C ALA A 132 -9.85 -22.81 -30.51
N LEU A 133 -9.22 -21.74 -31.03
CA LEU A 133 -7.85 -21.80 -31.56
C LEU A 133 -6.78 -21.71 -30.47
N LEU A 134 -7.13 -21.13 -29.31
CA LEU A 134 -6.20 -20.79 -28.23
C LEU A 134 -6.82 -21.21 -26.90
N GLN A 135 -6.49 -22.42 -26.46
CA GLN A 135 -6.86 -22.90 -25.13
C GLN A 135 -6.32 -21.90 -24.08
N ASP A 136 -7.24 -21.36 -23.26
CA ASP A 136 -6.96 -20.62 -22.01
C ASP A 136 -6.53 -19.14 -22.07
N VAL A 137 -6.88 -18.36 -23.10
CA VAL A 137 -6.64 -16.90 -23.05
C VAL A 137 -7.71 -16.20 -22.20
N GLN A 138 -7.40 -15.96 -20.92
CA GLN A 138 -8.16 -15.07 -20.05
C GLN A 138 -7.41 -13.75 -19.89
N CYS A 139 -8.02 -12.65 -20.33
CA CYS A 139 -7.48 -11.31 -20.19
C CYS A 139 -7.92 -10.74 -18.83
N GLN A 140 -7.00 -10.52 -17.90
CA GLN A 140 -7.33 -10.00 -16.56
C GLN A 140 -6.54 -8.73 -16.22
N GLY A 141 -7.18 -7.78 -15.55
CA GLY A 141 -6.54 -6.61 -14.96
C GLY A 141 -5.84 -5.70 -15.98
N GLU A 142 -4.51 -5.68 -15.98
CA GLU A 142 -3.70 -4.81 -16.85
C GLU A 142 -3.71 -5.22 -18.31
N GLU A 143 -3.89 -6.51 -18.59
CA GLU A 143 -3.96 -7.03 -19.94
C GLU A 143 -5.18 -6.43 -20.67
N ALA A 144 -6.30 -6.27 -19.96
CA ALA A 144 -7.51 -5.67 -20.51
C ALA A 144 -7.31 -4.18 -20.85
N LEU A 145 -6.53 -3.46 -20.04
CA LEU A 145 -6.18 -2.05 -20.32
C LEU A 145 -5.27 -1.93 -21.55
N HIS A 146 -4.31 -2.84 -21.71
CA HIS A 146 -3.46 -2.91 -22.90
C HIS A 146 -4.27 -3.29 -24.15
N ALA A 147 -5.12 -4.32 -24.05
CA ALA A 147 -5.98 -4.74 -25.16
C ALA A 147 -6.89 -3.60 -25.62
N LEU A 148 -7.54 -2.88 -24.71
CA LEU A 148 -8.35 -1.71 -25.06
C LEU A 148 -7.51 -0.61 -25.72
N THR A 149 -6.30 -0.35 -25.23
CA THR A 149 -5.40 0.63 -25.85
C THR A 149 -5.09 0.25 -27.30
N LEU A 150 -4.77 -1.03 -27.55
CA LEU A 150 -4.52 -1.54 -28.90
C LEU A 150 -5.76 -1.42 -29.79
N LEU A 151 -6.94 -1.80 -29.28
CA LEU A 151 -8.23 -1.74 -29.98
C LEU A 151 -8.77 -0.32 -30.20
N SER A 152 -8.10 0.72 -29.69
CA SER A 152 -8.60 2.09 -29.78
C SER A 152 -7.88 2.94 -30.82
N ALA A 153 -6.68 2.52 -31.24
CA ALA A 153 -5.95 3.16 -32.33
C ALA A 153 -6.41 2.59 -33.69
N PRO A 154 -6.30 3.36 -34.79
CA PRO A 154 -6.74 2.91 -36.11
C PRO A 154 -5.82 1.83 -36.71
N SER A 155 -4.55 1.77 -36.30
CA SER A 155 -3.58 0.78 -36.76
C SER A 155 -2.36 0.74 -35.85
N TRP A 156 -1.65 -0.39 -35.82
CA TRP A 156 -0.31 -0.47 -35.21
C TRP A 156 0.68 -1.19 -36.10
N ASP A 157 1.94 -0.80 -35.97
CA ASP A 157 3.06 -1.55 -36.52
C ASP A 157 3.45 -2.67 -35.55
N LEU A 158 3.37 -3.90 -36.05
CA LEU A 158 3.67 -5.11 -35.30
C LEU A 158 4.95 -5.74 -35.82
N THR A 159 5.74 -6.25 -34.88
CA THR A 159 6.91 -7.08 -35.14
C THR A 159 6.71 -8.42 -34.44
N LEU A 160 6.47 -9.48 -35.22
CA LEU A 160 6.34 -10.85 -34.71
C LEU A 160 7.67 -11.58 -34.90
N ARG A 161 8.14 -12.25 -33.83
CA ARG A 161 9.39 -13.02 -33.84
C ARG A 161 9.12 -14.47 -33.47
N ALA A 162 9.54 -15.40 -34.33
CA ALA A 162 9.44 -16.84 -34.08
C ALA A 162 10.63 -17.58 -34.70
N GLY A 163 11.38 -18.33 -33.89
CA GLY A 163 12.48 -19.19 -34.37
C GLY A 163 13.54 -18.47 -35.22
N GLY A 164 13.92 -17.24 -34.84
CA GLY A 164 14.91 -16.42 -35.57
C GLY A 164 14.37 -15.68 -36.81
N ARG A 165 13.09 -15.86 -37.16
CA ARG A 165 12.43 -15.08 -38.21
C ARG A 165 11.69 -13.89 -37.60
N GLN A 166 11.74 -12.76 -38.30
CA GLN A 166 11.04 -11.53 -37.94
C GLN A 166 10.07 -11.15 -39.05
N LEU A 167 8.80 -10.96 -38.72
CA LEU A 167 7.77 -10.42 -39.61
C LEU A 167 7.38 -9.03 -39.10
N ASN A 168 7.50 -8.03 -39.97
CA ASN A 168 7.07 -6.67 -39.70
C ASN A 168 5.86 -6.36 -40.58
N GLY A 169 4.84 -5.74 -40.01
CA GLY A 169 3.68 -5.31 -40.79
C GLY A 169 2.78 -4.38 -39.98
N THR A 170 2.01 -3.57 -40.69
CA THR A 170 0.99 -2.72 -40.09
C THR A 170 -0.32 -3.50 -40.06
N LEU A 171 -0.85 -3.73 -38.87
CA LEU A 171 -2.19 -4.29 -38.69
C LEU A 171 -3.16 -3.12 -38.46
N ALA A 172 -4.10 -2.94 -39.38
CA ALA A 172 -5.17 -1.96 -39.23
C ALA A 172 -6.23 -2.52 -38.28
N ASN A 173 -6.73 -1.67 -37.37
CA ASN A 173 -7.85 -2.01 -36.52
C ASN A 173 -9.15 -1.73 -37.28
N ASN A 174 -9.81 -2.80 -37.69
CA ASN A 174 -11.08 -2.78 -38.40
C ASN A 174 -12.15 -3.50 -37.55
N GLU A 175 -13.41 -3.47 -37.98
CA GLU A 175 -14.49 -4.17 -37.28
C GLU A 175 -14.46 -5.70 -37.50
N ASP A 176 -13.42 -6.23 -38.16
CA ASP A 176 -13.26 -7.67 -38.35
C ASP A 176 -12.97 -8.35 -37.00
N PRO A 177 -13.75 -9.36 -36.60
CA PRO A 177 -13.61 -9.95 -35.28
C PRO A 177 -12.30 -10.71 -35.06
N LEU A 178 -11.69 -11.26 -36.11
CA LEU A 178 -10.39 -11.94 -36.03
C LEU A 178 -9.26 -10.94 -35.77
N THR A 179 -9.32 -9.78 -36.40
CA THR A 179 -8.40 -8.68 -36.16
C THR A 179 -8.48 -8.19 -34.71
N LYS A 180 -9.69 -8.06 -34.15
CA LYS A 180 -9.90 -7.73 -32.73
C LYS A 180 -9.35 -8.80 -31.79
N ALA A 181 -9.59 -10.08 -32.10
CA ALA A 181 -9.03 -11.19 -31.32
C ALA A 181 -7.50 -11.19 -31.34
N LEU A 182 -6.88 -10.93 -32.50
CA LEU A 182 -5.42 -10.84 -32.64
C LEU A 182 -4.83 -9.73 -31.76
N TRP A 183 -5.50 -8.59 -31.61
CA TRP A 183 -5.07 -7.53 -30.69
C TRP A 183 -5.10 -7.96 -29.23
N VAL A 184 -6.14 -8.68 -28.81
CA VAL A 184 -6.23 -9.23 -27.44
C VAL A 184 -5.06 -10.19 -27.20
N LEU A 185 -4.73 -11.03 -28.17
CA LEU A 185 -3.61 -11.96 -28.06
C LEU A 185 -2.26 -11.29 -27.97
N VAL A 186 -2.05 -10.23 -28.76
CA VAL A 186 -0.83 -9.42 -28.67
C VAL A 186 -0.74 -8.75 -27.29
N ALA A 187 -1.85 -8.30 -26.72
CA ALA A 187 -1.87 -7.71 -25.38
C ALA A 187 -1.55 -8.71 -24.26
N THR A 188 -1.96 -9.99 -24.42
CA THR A 188 -1.68 -11.05 -23.45
C THR A 188 -0.33 -11.74 -23.69
N ALA A 189 0.24 -11.60 -24.89
CA ALA A 189 1.54 -12.17 -25.23
C ALA A 189 2.63 -11.44 -24.44
N ARG A 190 3.08 -12.06 -23.35
CA ARG A 190 4.26 -11.59 -22.61
C ARG A 190 5.45 -11.60 -23.57
N PRO A 191 6.19 -10.48 -23.72
CA PRO A 191 7.39 -10.49 -24.54
C PRO A 191 8.33 -11.59 -24.03
N PRO A 192 8.85 -12.48 -24.89
CA PRO A 192 9.84 -13.45 -24.47
C PRO A 192 11.01 -12.67 -23.90
N ALA A 193 11.42 -13.00 -22.68
CA ALA A 193 12.62 -12.46 -22.05
C ALA A 193 13.77 -12.64 -23.05
N ALA A 194 14.20 -11.54 -23.65
CA ALA A 194 15.12 -11.58 -24.78
C ALA A 194 16.44 -12.20 -24.32
N ALA A 195 16.92 -13.20 -25.08
CA ALA A 195 18.28 -13.71 -24.98
C ALA A 195 19.26 -12.60 -25.36
N LEU A 196 19.74 -11.87 -24.34
CA LEU A 196 20.95 -11.06 -24.39
C LEU A 196 22.16 -11.98 -24.13
N ASP A 197 23.31 -11.57 -24.65
CA ASP A 197 24.62 -12.21 -24.51
C ASP A 197 24.90 -12.80 -23.11
N PRO A 198 25.74 -13.86 -22.99
CA PRO A 198 26.04 -14.49 -21.71
C PRO A 198 26.47 -13.45 -20.66
N PRO A 199 25.73 -13.33 -19.54
CA PRO A 199 25.88 -12.19 -18.65
C PRO A 199 27.23 -12.22 -17.90
N PRO A 200 27.85 -11.05 -17.66
CA PRO A 200 28.97 -10.95 -16.74
C PRO A 200 28.52 -11.46 -15.37
N ALA A 201 29.23 -12.46 -14.83
CA ALA A 201 29.06 -13.08 -13.51
C ALA A 201 27.69 -12.78 -12.90
N GLU A 202 26.68 -13.52 -13.37
CA GLU A 202 25.27 -13.36 -13.07
C GLU A 202 25.05 -13.04 -11.58
N VAL A 203 24.83 -11.75 -11.30
CA VAL A 203 24.35 -11.32 -10.00
C VAL A 203 23.01 -12.01 -9.85
N LEU A 204 22.96 -13.08 -9.04
CA LEU A 204 21.74 -13.83 -8.75
C LEU A 204 20.61 -12.81 -8.59
N PRO A 205 19.52 -12.94 -9.37
CA PRO A 205 18.45 -11.96 -9.36
C PRO A 205 18.04 -11.71 -7.93
N SER A 206 18.09 -10.44 -7.51
CA SER A 206 17.83 -10.05 -6.13
C SER A 206 16.46 -10.61 -5.73
N ARG A 207 16.46 -11.58 -4.79
CA ARG A 207 15.23 -12.24 -4.36
C ARG A 207 14.35 -11.23 -3.63
N GLU A 208 13.30 -10.81 -4.31
CA GLU A 208 12.27 -9.94 -3.78
C GLU A 208 11.06 -10.77 -3.33
N MET A 209 10.48 -10.38 -2.21
CA MET A 209 9.24 -10.96 -1.70
C MET A 209 8.28 -9.83 -1.38
N ASN A 210 7.12 -9.84 -2.05
CA ASN A 210 5.99 -8.98 -1.72
C ASN A 210 4.98 -9.80 -0.90
N VAL A 211 4.57 -9.27 0.26
CA VAL A 211 3.62 -9.93 1.16
C VAL A 211 2.38 -9.08 1.45
N GLU A 212 2.01 -8.12 0.60
CA GLU A 212 0.81 -7.27 0.81
C GLU A 212 -0.43 -8.14 1.07
N ASP A 213 -0.74 -9.06 0.16
CA ASP A 213 -1.93 -9.92 0.25
C ASP A 213 -1.93 -10.85 1.47
N LEU A 214 -0.75 -11.30 1.91
CA LEU A 214 -0.63 -12.18 3.08
C LEU A 214 -0.73 -11.38 4.38
N SER A 215 -0.11 -10.22 4.42
CA SER A 215 -0.07 -9.33 5.58
C SER A 215 -1.40 -8.62 5.84
N GLU A 216 -2.25 -8.44 4.82
CA GLU A 216 -3.63 -7.95 4.97
C GLU A 216 -4.59 -9.00 5.59
N SER A 217 -4.16 -10.25 5.75
CA SER A 217 -5.00 -11.31 6.30
C SER A 217 -4.93 -11.38 7.83
N ALA A 218 -6.10 -11.44 8.47
CA ALA A 218 -6.24 -11.55 9.92
C ALA A 218 -5.51 -12.78 10.50
N PRO A 219 -5.18 -12.79 11.81
CA PRO A 219 -4.59 -13.94 12.46
C PRO A 219 -5.46 -15.19 12.27
N GLY A 220 -4.85 -16.32 11.93
CA GLY A 220 -5.56 -17.58 11.65
C GLY A 220 -6.08 -17.73 10.22
N ARG A 221 -5.96 -16.71 9.36
CA ARG A 221 -6.25 -16.83 7.92
C ARG A 221 -4.98 -17.15 7.13
N ARG A 222 -5.14 -17.89 6.03
CA ARG A 222 -4.06 -18.27 5.08
C ARG A 222 -2.84 -18.90 5.78
N LEU A 223 -3.07 -19.74 6.79
CA LEU A 223 -2.00 -20.29 7.64
C LEU A 223 -0.93 -21.03 6.85
N GLU A 224 -1.32 -21.84 5.87
CA GLU A 224 -0.38 -22.60 5.02
C GLU A 224 0.50 -21.67 4.18
N GLU A 225 -0.09 -20.65 3.57
CA GLU A 225 0.61 -19.67 2.75
C GLU A 225 1.54 -18.79 3.59
N LYS A 226 1.08 -18.37 4.77
CA LYS A 226 1.88 -17.67 5.77
C LYS A 226 3.07 -18.52 6.22
N ALA A 227 2.88 -19.81 6.44
CA ALA A 227 3.96 -20.73 6.80
C ALA A 227 4.97 -20.91 5.65
N ALA A 228 4.49 -21.04 4.40
CA ALA A 228 5.35 -21.10 3.22
C ALA A 228 6.19 -19.82 3.08
N ALA A 229 5.58 -18.64 3.20
CA ALA A 229 6.27 -17.36 3.17
C ALA A 229 7.37 -17.25 4.25
N LEU A 230 7.12 -17.75 5.47
CA LEU A 230 8.12 -17.78 6.55
C LEU A 230 9.32 -18.68 6.23
N GLN A 231 9.13 -19.76 5.47
CA GLN A 231 10.24 -20.61 5.01
C GLN A 231 11.02 -19.93 3.88
N GLU A 232 10.31 -19.29 2.96
CA GLU A 232 10.90 -18.60 1.81
C GLU A 232 11.62 -17.30 2.17
N ALA A 233 11.32 -16.71 3.33
CA ALA A 233 11.91 -15.46 3.80
C ALA A 233 13.44 -15.53 3.96
N GLN A 234 14.00 -16.73 4.12
CA GLN A 234 15.45 -16.94 4.19
C GLN A 234 16.10 -16.65 2.83
N GLY A 235 17.05 -15.72 2.80
CA GLY A 235 17.71 -15.31 1.55
C GLY A 235 16.96 -14.22 0.78
N VAL A 236 15.85 -13.69 1.30
CA VAL A 236 15.20 -12.51 0.73
C VAL A 236 16.10 -11.29 0.94
N VAL A 237 16.32 -10.53 -0.13
CA VAL A 237 17.12 -9.30 -0.13
C VAL A 237 16.22 -8.07 -0.04
N ARG A 238 15.03 -8.13 -0.65
CA ARG A 238 14.03 -7.06 -0.65
C ARG A 238 12.69 -7.60 -0.17
N LEU A 239 12.21 -7.10 0.97
CA LEU A 239 10.92 -7.46 1.54
C LEU A 239 10.02 -6.22 1.52
N VAL A 240 8.91 -6.29 0.80
CA VAL A 240 8.02 -5.13 0.58
C VAL A 240 6.61 -5.37 1.09
N GLU A 241 5.96 -4.27 1.47
CA GLU A 241 4.54 -4.20 1.85
C GLU A 241 4.16 -5.09 3.04
N VAL A 242 5.03 -5.17 4.06
CA VAL A 242 4.72 -5.90 5.30
C VAL A 242 3.83 -5.06 6.20
N ARG A 243 2.54 -5.41 6.31
CA ARG A 243 1.64 -4.83 7.32
C ARG A 243 1.81 -5.50 8.68
N CYS A 244 2.15 -4.71 9.68
CA CYS A 244 2.47 -5.17 11.03
C CYS A 244 1.29 -5.07 12.03
N ASP A 245 0.20 -4.42 11.64
CA ASP A 245 -0.98 -4.16 12.47
C ASP A 245 -2.01 -5.28 12.44
N TRP A 246 -2.16 -5.96 11.29
CA TRP A 246 -3.17 -7.02 11.06
C TRP A 246 -2.80 -8.35 11.73
N ASP A 247 -1.56 -8.80 11.57
CA ASP A 247 -1.03 -9.99 12.24
C ASP A 247 0.38 -9.70 12.80
N PRO A 248 0.46 -9.04 13.98
CA PRO A 248 1.72 -8.60 14.56
C PRO A 248 2.67 -9.76 14.88
N ALA A 249 2.14 -10.93 15.24
CA ALA A 249 2.95 -12.09 15.59
C ALA A 249 3.62 -12.68 14.34
N TRP A 250 2.83 -12.92 13.28
CA TRP A 250 3.36 -13.46 12.04
C TRP A 250 4.33 -12.50 11.35
N SER A 251 4.00 -11.21 11.27
CA SER A 251 4.86 -10.21 10.64
C SER A 251 6.18 -10.04 11.41
N LEU A 252 6.17 -10.08 12.75
CA LEU A 252 7.39 -10.11 13.55
C LEU A 252 8.25 -11.35 13.26
N GLU A 253 7.65 -12.55 13.19
CA GLU A 253 8.38 -13.78 12.85
C GLU A 253 9.00 -13.70 11.45
N LEU A 254 8.25 -13.16 10.48
CA LEU A 254 8.74 -12.94 9.12
C LEU A 254 9.98 -12.05 9.09
N LEU A 255 9.94 -10.92 9.81
CA LEU A 255 11.09 -10.02 9.93
C LEU A 255 12.29 -10.71 10.57
N GLN A 256 12.08 -11.49 11.63
CA GLN A 256 13.17 -12.21 12.29
C GLN A 256 13.83 -13.25 11.37
N ARG A 257 13.03 -13.95 10.54
CA ARG A 257 13.54 -14.93 9.57
C ARG A 257 14.30 -14.28 8.42
N ALA A 258 13.85 -13.12 7.95
CA ALA A 258 14.45 -12.39 6.85
C ALA A 258 15.67 -11.53 7.28
N ALA A 259 15.77 -11.21 8.58
CA ALA A 259 16.77 -10.29 9.14
C ALA A 259 18.23 -10.50 8.68
N PRO A 260 18.75 -11.74 8.54
CA PRO A 260 20.14 -11.94 8.15
C PRO A 260 20.50 -11.46 6.74
N THR A 261 19.52 -11.41 5.82
CA THR A 261 19.76 -11.20 4.39
C THR A 261 19.11 -9.95 3.81
N VAL A 262 18.07 -9.41 4.46
CA VAL A 262 17.34 -8.25 3.94
C VAL A 262 18.21 -6.99 3.94
N GLU A 263 18.26 -6.35 2.78
CA GLU A 263 18.93 -5.06 2.56
C GLU A 263 17.93 -3.91 2.34
N ARG A 264 16.73 -4.23 1.85
CA ARG A 264 15.65 -3.27 1.59
C ARG A 264 14.35 -3.74 2.22
N LEU A 265 13.74 -2.88 3.02
CA LEU A 265 12.54 -3.21 3.75
C LEU A 265 11.50 -2.10 3.65
N GLU A 266 10.25 -2.49 3.40
CA GLU A 266 9.09 -1.61 3.53
C GLU A 266 8.10 -2.17 4.57
N LEU A 267 7.81 -1.38 5.60
CA LEU A 267 6.86 -1.70 6.65
C LEU A 267 5.69 -0.73 6.68
N LEU A 268 4.51 -1.27 6.91
CA LEU A 268 3.28 -0.55 7.17
C LEU A 268 2.84 -0.82 8.61
N SER A 269 2.58 0.25 9.35
CA SER A 269 2.08 0.27 10.71
C SER A 269 2.93 -0.55 11.71
N PRO A 270 4.27 -0.40 11.72
CA PRO A 270 5.13 -1.16 12.61
C PRO A 270 4.88 -0.79 14.08
N ARG A 271 4.76 -1.82 14.93
CA ARG A 271 4.82 -1.69 16.40
C ARG A 271 6.26 -1.75 16.90
N GLU A 272 6.48 -1.39 18.15
CA GLU A 272 7.81 -1.36 18.76
C GLU A 272 8.62 -2.69 18.60
N PRO A 273 8.05 -3.90 18.79
CA PRO A 273 8.80 -5.14 18.56
C PRO A 273 9.32 -5.28 17.12
N HIS A 274 8.56 -4.81 16.13
CA HIS A 274 8.98 -4.81 14.73
C HIS A 274 10.16 -3.86 14.53
N LEU A 275 10.10 -2.66 15.09
CA LEU A 275 11.21 -1.70 14.99
C LEU A 275 12.48 -2.24 15.66
N ARG A 276 12.38 -2.92 16.80
CA ARG A 276 13.52 -3.62 17.41
C ARG A 276 14.11 -4.69 16.49
N ALA A 277 13.25 -5.50 15.84
CA ALA A 277 13.70 -6.50 14.88
C ALA A 277 14.39 -5.87 13.66
N VAL A 278 13.87 -4.76 13.15
CA VAL A 278 14.45 -3.98 12.04
C VAL A 278 15.85 -3.47 12.38
N LEU A 279 16.02 -2.89 13.58
CA LEU A 279 17.32 -2.41 14.04
C LEU A 279 18.34 -3.52 14.24
N ALA A 280 17.87 -4.75 14.51
CA ALA A 280 18.69 -5.94 14.62
C ALA A 280 19.06 -6.57 13.26
N MET A 281 18.65 -5.99 12.13
CA MET A 281 19.05 -6.46 10.79
C MET A 281 20.44 -5.94 10.40
N PRO A 282 21.48 -6.80 10.28
CA PRO A 282 22.86 -6.35 10.09
C PRO A 282 23.14 -5.77 8.69
N ARG A 283 22.35 -6.17 7.69
CA ARG A 283 22.53 -5.81 6.27
C ARG A 283 21.57 -4.74 5.77
N LEU A 284 20.62 -4.30 6.60
CA LEU A 284 19.59 -3.36 6.17
C LEU A 284 20.20 -2.00 5.82
N ARG A 285 19.96 -1.54 4.59
CA ARG A 285 20.50 -0.27 4.04
C ARG A 285 19.41 0.71 3.64
N ARG A 286 18.24 0.21 3.23
CA ARG A 286 17.11 1.03 2.79
C ARG A 286 15.87 0.63 3.59
N LEU A 287 15.25 1.61 4.26
CA LEU A 287 14.06 1.39 5.05
C LEU A 287 12.97 2.39 4.66
N GLN A 288 11.79 1.89 4.35
CA GLN A 288 10.57 2.67 4.19
C GLN A 288 9.59 2.31 5.30
N LEU A 289 9.14 3.31 6.05
CA LEU A 289 8.16 3.17 7.12
C LEU A 289 6.93 4.01 6.79
N TRP A 290 5.76 3.39 6.87
CA TRP A 290 4.48 4.05 6.83
C TRP A 290 3.76 3.75 8.14
N CYS A 291 3.32 4.76 8.90
CA CYS A 291 2.38 4.58 10.02
C CYS A 291 0.99 5.11 9.65
N SER A 292 -0.07 4.45 10.11
CA SER A 292 -1.42 5.02 10.03
C SER A 292 -1.66 5.93 11.23
N ASP A 293 -2.64 6.84 11.12
CA ASP A 293 -2.96 7.81 12.19
C ASP A 293 -3.58 7.16 13.43
N ASP A 294 -4.09 5.94 13.30
CA ASP A 294 -4.82 5.22 14.35
C ASP A 294 -3.93 4.20 15.10
N ASP A 295 -2.64 4.08 14.75
CA ASP A 295 -1.80 3.00 15.25
C ASP A 295 -1.14 3.28 16.59
N ALA A 296 -1.28 2.29 17.48
CA ALA A 296 -0.74 2.18 18.83
C ALA A 296 0.79 2.01 18.91
N LEU A 297 1.56 2.83 18.19
CA LEU A 297 2.87 3.19 18.74
C LEU A 297 2.56 4.11 19.91
N ASP A 298 2.65 3.55 21.12
CA ASP A 298 2.38 4.28 22.36
C ASP A 298 3.05 5.65 22.35
N ALA A 299 2.43 6.64 22.99
CA ALA A 299 2.97 7.99 23.09
C ALA A 299 4.40 8.03 23.70
N ALA A 300 4.81 6.95 24.38
CA ALA A 300 6.15 6.78 24.89
C ALA A 300 7.14 6.47 23.75
N ALA A 301 8.22 7.25 23.70
CA ALA A 301 9.33 7.02 22.78
C ALA A 301 9.88 5.61 23.00
N PRO A 302 9.91 4.74 21.97
CA PRO A 302 10.61 3.49 22.11
C PRO A 302 12.10 3.79 22.33
N GLU A 303 12.65 3.22 23.40
CA GLU A 303 14.08 3.27 23.68
C GLU A 303 14.79 2.32 22.72
N LEU A 304 15.05 2.81 21.51
CA LEU A 304 15.85 2.13 20.52
C LEU A 304 17.32 2.30 20.94
N GLY A 305 17.88 1.26 21.56
CA GLY A 305 19.28 1.24 21.99
C GLY A 305 20.27 1.47 20.83
N ALA A 306 21.55 1.61 21.17
CA ALA A 306 22.60 1.73 20.16
C ALA A 306 22.61 0.50 19.22
N LEU A 307 22.97 0.72 17.95
CA LEU A 307 23.07 -0.36 16.98
C LEU A 307 24.11 -1.40 17.46
N PRO A 308 23.84 -2.71 17.29
CA PRO A 308 24.81 -3.72 17.60
C PRO A 308 26.10 -3.54 16.77
N PRO A 309 27.27 -3.94 17.28
CA PRO A 309 28.51 -3.93 16.50
C PRO A 309 28.36 -4.73 15.20
N GLY A 310 28.97 -4.24 14.11
CA GLY A 310 28.93 -4.92 12.81
C GLY A 310 27.72 -4.58 11.93
N HIS A 311 26.79 -3.74 12.40
CA HIS A 311 25.71 -3.23 11.56
C HIS A 311 26.25 -2.26 10.51
N SER A 312 25.81 -2.43 9.26
CA SER A 312 26.13 -1.49 8.17
C SER A 312 25.48 -0.12 8.36
N GLY A 313 24.41 -0.07 9.15
CA GLY A 313 23.55 1.09 9.33
C GLY A 313 22.70 1.40 8.10
N LEU A 314 21.64 2.19 8.31
CA LEU A 314 20.80 2.67 7.21
C LEU A 314 21.54 3.73 6.42
N ARG A 315 21.42 3.67 5.09
CA ARG A 315 21.88 4.70 4.15
C ARG A 315 20.73 5.52 3.59
N TRP A 316 19.56 4.92 3.43
CA TRP A 316 18.35 5.59 2.97
C TRP A 316 17.18 5.27 3.90
N LEU A 317 16.48 6.31 4.33
CA LEU A 317 15.31 6.19 5.20
C LEU A 317 14.18 7.07 4.66
N ARG A 318 13.02 6.47 4.43
CA ARG A 318 11.79 7.17 4.11
C ARG A 318 10.75 6.91 5.17
N VAL A 319 10.15 7.99 5.67
CA VAL A 319 9.22 7.93 6.80
C VAL A 319 7.96 8.71 6.48
N LEU A 320 6.83 8.02 6.57
CA LEU A 320 5.50 8.60 6.44
C LEU A 320 4.75 8.43 7.76
N ARG A 321 4.35 9.56 8.37
CA ARG A 321 3.52 9.62 9.58
C ARG A 321 4.05 8.90 10.83
N LEU A 322 5.35 8.66 10.94
CA LEU A 322 5.93 8.06 12.14
C LEU A 322 5.84 9.04 13.33
N PRO A 323 5.50 8.57 14.54
CA PRO A 323 5.52 9.39 15.75
C PRO A 323 6.86 10.07 15.94
N ARG A 324 6.81 11.33 16.38
CA ARG A 324 7.99 12.19 16.50
C ARG A 324 9.12 11.56 17.31
N ALA A 325 8.79 10.97 18.46
CA ALA A 325 9.78 10.43 19.38
C ALA A 325 10.45 9.18 18.79
N THR A 326 9.67 8.30 18.15
CA THR A 326 10.17 7.14 17.41
C THR A 326 11.09 7.55 16.25
N LEU A 327 10.72 8.59 15.49
CA LEU A 327 11.58 9.14 14.44
C LEU A 327 12.91 9.63 15.03
N GLN A 328 12.87 10.36 16.14
CA GLN A 328 14.09 10.86 16.79
C GLN A 328 15.01 9.71 17.20
N SER A 329 14.48 8.66 17.86
CA SER A 329 15.27 7.48 18.24
C SER A 329 15.90 6.80 17.02
N LEU A 330 15.14 6.64 15.93
CA LEU A 330 15.63 6.02 14.69
C LEU A 330 16.74 6.85 14.02
N LEU A 331 16.57 8.17 13.97
CA LEU A 331 17.57 9.08 13.41
C LEU A 331 18.83 9.13 14.26
N GLN A 332 18.71 9.08 15.59
CA GLN A 332 19.86 9.01 16.50
C GLN A 332 20.64 7.72 16.33
N ALA A 333 19.95 6.58 16.20
CA ALA A 333 20.58 5.28 15.97
C ALA A 333 21.39 5.23 14.67
N HIS A 334 20.92 5.91 13.62
CA HIS A 334 21.52 5.86 12.28
C HIS A 334 22.22 7.16 11.83
N GLY A 335 22.39 8.16 12.71
CA GLY A 335 22.89 9.48 12.31
C GLY A 335 24.31 9.47 11.71
N GLY A 336 25.12 8.49 12.07
CA GLY A 336 26.47 8.30 11.52
C GLY A 336 26.51 7.66 10.13
N THR A 337 25.44 7.00 9.68
CA THR A 337 25.42 6.20 8.43
C THR A 337 24.39 6.68 7.42
N LEU A 338 23.38 7.44 7.86
CA LEU A 338 22.26 7.84 7.02
C LEU A 338 22.67 8.91 6.00
N GLU A 339 22.62 8.56 4.71
CA GLU A 339 23.02 9.41 3.58
C GLU A 339 21.83 10.15 2.97
N GLU A 340 20.65 9.53 2.98
CA GLU A 340 19.42 10.06 2.41
C GLU A 340 18.23 9.91 3.37
N LEU A 341 17.48 10.99 3.55
CA LEU A 341 16.32 11.04 4.42
C LEU A 341 15.13 11.67 3.69
N GLU A 342 14.01 10.96 3.65
CA GLU A 342 12.74 11.47 3.14
C GLU A 342 11.69 11.48 4.25
N LEU A 343 11.18 12.65 4.60
CA LEU A 343 10.25 12.85 5.72
C LEU A 343 8.93 13.43 5.24
N ASP A 344 7.82 12.75 5.50
CA ASP A 344 6.48 13.34 5.36
C ASP A 344 6.20 14.29 6.54
N VAL A 345 6.33 15.59 6.29
CA VAL A 345 6.13 16.65 7.28
C VAL A 345 5.54 17.90 6.63
N GLY A 346 4.65 18.60 7.34
CA GLY A 346 4.14 19.90 6.91
C GLY A 346 5.11 21.05 7.11
N THR A 347 4.69 22.26 6.74
CA THR A 347 5.38 23.51 7.10
C THR A 347 5.16 23.85 8.59
N PRO A 348 5.89 24.82 9.17
CA PRO A 348 5.58 25.30 10.52
C PRO A 348 4.13 25.83 10.60
N GLY A 349 3.40 25.43 11.64
CA GLY A 349 1.95 25.66 11.77
C GLY A 349 1.41 25.18 13.12
N GLU A 350 0.12 25.36 13.39
CA GLU A 350 -0.52 25.02 14.68
C GLU A 350 -0.89 23.54 14.83
N ARG A 351 -0.95 22.78 13.73
CA ARG A 351 -1.26 21.35 13.81
C ARG A 351 -0.12 20.58 14.45
N GLU A 352 -0.45 19.46 15.05
CA GLU A 352 0.53 18.55 15.65
C GLU A 352 1.43 17.91 14.59
N TRP A 353 2.52 17.31 15.06
CA TRP A 353 3.37 16.47 14.23
C TRP A 353 2.56 15.30 13.63
N PRO A 354 2.79 14.90 12.37
CA PRO A 354 3.71 15.48 11.38
C PRO A 354 3.10 16.62 10.55
N TYR A 355 1.82 16.95 10.75
CA TYR A 355 1.05 17.91 9.94
C TYR A 355 1.58 19.35 10.00
N SER A 356 2.23 19.71 11.11
CA SER A 356 3.17 20.82 11.18
C SER A 356 4.45 20.38 11.88
N CYS A 357 5.56 21.08 11.62
CA CYS A 357 6.84 20.76 12.26
C CYS A 357 7.63 22.01 12.69
N ARG A 358 7.09 22.72 13.69
CA ARG A 358 7.74 23.91 14.29
C ARG A 358 9.13 23.63 14.83
N ASP A 359 9.39 22.42 15.28
CA ASP A 359 10.61 21.99 15.96
C ASP A 359 11.41 20.96 15.15
N LEU A 360 11.23 20.94 13.82
CA LEU A 360 11.98 20.07 12.90
C LEU A 360 13.49 20.31 13.01
N LEU A 361 13.92 21.57 13.05
CA LEU A 361 15.34 21.93 13.15
C LEU A 361 15.97 21.40 14.43
N SER A 362 15.27 21.55 15.56
CA SER A 362 15.71 21.02 16.85
C SER A 362 15.82 19.50 16.86
N LEU A 363 14.89 18.80 16.17
CA LEU A 363 14.96 17.35 16.00
C LEU A 363 16.19 16.95 15.19
N LEU A 364 16.35 17.50 13.98
CA LEU A 364 17.45 17.14 13.09
C LEU A 364 18.82 17.46 13.71
N GLY A 365 18.95 18.61 14.38
CA GLY A 365 20.20 19.01 15.04
C GLY A 365 20.63 18.08 16.19
N ARG A 366 19.68 17.45 16.89
CA ARG A 366 19.95 16.49 17.98
C ARG A 366 20.26 15.07 17.52
N CYS A 367 20.04 14.77 16.24
CA CYS A 367 20.20 13.41 15.72
C CYS A 367 21.60 13.10 15.19
N GLY A 368 22.50 14.09 15.12
CA GLY A 368 23.90 13.85 14.72
C GLY A 368 24.04 13.27 13.30
N LEU A 369 23.26 13.79 12.35
CA LEU A 369 23.15 13.32 10.95
C LEU A 369 24.39 13.67 10.11
N ARG A 370 25.56 13.13 10.48
CA ARG A 370 26.88 13.49 9.91
C ARG A 370 27.10 12.99 8.48
N ALA A 371 26.46 11.88 8.12
CA ALA A 371 26.57 11.30 6.78
C ALA A 371 25.52 11.83 5.79
N LEU A 372 24.57 12.64 6.26
CA LEU A 372 23.40 13.03 5.47
C LEU A 372 23.79 13.97 4.32
N ARG A 373 23.49 13.55 3.09
CA ARG A 373 23.77 14.29 1.85
C ARG A 373 22.51 14.84 1.21
N ARG A 374 21.38 14.14 1.37
CA ARG A 374 20.11 14.49 0.76
C ARG A 374 18.96 14.39 1.77
N LEU A 375 18.21 15.47 1.90
CA LEU A 375 17.00 15.56 2.72
C LEU A 375 15.83 16.00 1.84
N VAL A 376 14.78 15.19 1.79
CA VAL A 376 13.54 15.52 1.09
C VAL A 376 12.41 15.66 2.10
N LEU A 377 11.78 16.83 2.12
CA LEU A 377 10.55 17.06 2.87
C LEU A 377 9.36 16.75 1.96
N LEU A 378 8.78 15.57 2.15
CA LEU A 378 7.57 15.14 1.47
C LEU A 378 6.37 15.89 2.03
N ARG A 379 5.46 16.30 1.15
CA ARG A 379 4.21 16.98 1.50
C ARG A 379 3.05 16.05 1.18
N GLY A 380 2.68 15.19 2.13
CA GLY A 380 1.46 14.39 2.05
C GLY A 380 0.20 15.26 1.96
N GLY A 381 -0.90 14.70 1.47
CA GLY A 381 -2.13 15.45 1.16
C GLY A 381 -2.78 16.17 2.36
N CYS A 382 -2.42 15.80 3.59
CA CYS A 382 -2.94 16.42 4.82
C CYS A 382 -1.98 17.46 5.44
N CYS A 383 -0.77 17.59 4.92
CA CYS A 383 0.27 18.47 5.48
C CYS A 383 -0.01 19.93 5.11
N SER A 384 0.21 20.85 6.05
CA SER A 384 0.19 22.27 5.72
C SER A 384 1.33 22.59 4.74
N HIS A 385 1.03 23.34 3.68
CA HIS A 385 2.03 23.73 2.70
C HIS A 385 1.64 25.03 2.00
N THR A 386 2.39 26.10 2.25
CA THR A 386 2.40 27.31 1.41
C THR A 386 3.79 27.50 0.84
N ASP A 387 3.89 28.05 -0.37
CA ASP A 387 5.19 28.20 -1.06
C ASP A 387 6.17 29.08 -0.27
N THR A 388 5.66 30.12 0.41
CA THR A 388 6.49 31.00 1.26
C THR A 388 6.99 30.25 2.49
N ALA A 389 6.11 29.61 3.27
CA ALA A 389 6.51 28.88 4.47
C ALA A 389 7.42 27.69 4.13
N CYS A 390 7.21 27.04 2.98
CA CYS A 390 8.08 25.98 2.50
C CYS A 390 9.49 26.51 2.19
N ARG A 391 9.61 27.64 1.46
CA ARG A 391 10.92 28.24 1.16
C ARG A 391 11.67 28.66 2.42
N GLU A 392 10.98 29.28 3.38
CA GLU A 392 11.55 29.66 4.68
C GLU A 392 12.03 28.43 5.45
N GLN A 393 11.21 27.37 5.52
CA GLN A 393 11.60 26.12 6.18
C GLN A 393 12.82 25.48 5.52
N LEU A 394 12.85 25.37 4.18
CA LEU A 394 13.99 24.79 3.46
C LEU A 394 15.27 25.60 3.69
N ALA A 395 15.18 26.93 3.70
CA ALA A 395 16.31 27.82 4.00
C ALA A 395 16.83 27.60 5.42
N ALA A 396 15.94 27.51 6.41
CA ALA A 396 16.31 27.27 7.79
C ALA A 396 16.95 25.87 7.99
N VAL A 397 16.44 24.84 7.31
CA VAL A 397 17.02 23.49 7.34
C VAL A 397 18.42 23.48 6.72
N ARG A 398 18.64 24.15 5.58
CA ARG A 398 19.97 24.27 4.97
C ARG A 398 20.96 24.98 5.90
N ALA A 399 20.51 26.04 6.57
CA ALA A 399 21.35 26.75 7.54
C ALA A 399 21.72 25.88 8.75
N ALA A 400 20.79 25.05 9.24
CA ALA A 400 21.02 24.16 10.38
C ALA A 400 21.86 22.91 10.04
N LEU A 401 21.89 22.49 8.77
CA LEU A 401 22.58 21.29 8.30
C LEU A 401 23.55 21.62 7.14
N PRO A 402 24.65 22.34 7.41
CA PRO A 402 25.55 22.83 6.35
C PRO A 402 26.25 21.71 5.55
N GLY A 403 26.29 20.48 6.05
CA GLY A 403 26.85 19.32 5.34
C GLY A 403 25.90 18.68 4.33
N VAL A 404 24.61 19.02 4.35
CA VAL A 404 23.59 18.41 3.48
C VAL A 404 23.57 19.15 2.13
N GLN A 405 23.97 18.44 1.08
CA GLN A 405 24.11 19.00 -0.27
C GLN A 405 22.75 19.37 -0.89
N GLN A 406 21.71 18.58 -0.60
CA GLN A 406 20.39 18.75 -1.17
C GLN A 406 19.33 18.76 -0.08
N VAL A 407 18.62 19.88 0.03
CA VAL A 407 17.42 20.01 0.87
C VAL A 407 16.28 20.41 -0.05
N LEU A 408 15.35 19.50 -0.28
CA LEU A 408 14.30 19.59 -1.30
C LEU A 408 12.91 19.47 -0.68
N CYS A 409 11.92 20.07 -1.32
CA CYS A 409 10.50 19.81 -1.09
C CYS A 409 9.97 18.88 -2.18
N GLY A 410 9.37 17.75 -1.80
CA GLY A 410 8.85 16.78 -2.75
C GLY A 410 7.77 17.35 -3.69
N GLN A 411 7.03 18.36 -3.25
CA GLN A 411 5.98 19.01 -4.04
C GLN A 411 6.52 20.14 -4.93
N CYS A 412 7.29 21.08 -4.37
CA CYS A 412 7.81 22.23 -5.13
C CYS A 412 8.86 21.81 -6.17
N ASP A 413 9.79 20.92 -5.79
CA ASP A 413 10.91 20.50 -6.64
C ASP A 413 10.55 19.30 -7.54
N ARG A 414 9.29 18.83 -7.48
CA ARG A 414 8.77 17.68 -8.25
C ARG A 414 9.65 16.44 -8.14
N VAL A 415 10.18 16.19 -6.94
CA VAL A 415 11.02 15.03 -6.68
C VAL A 415 10.20 13.77 -6.97
N PRO A 416 10.66 12.90 -7.90
CA PRO A 416 10.00 11.62 -8.13
C PRO A 416 9.92 10.87 -6.81
N ARG A 417 8.78 10.26 -6.52
CA ARG A 417 8.68 9.34 -5.38
C ARG A 417 9.60 8.17 -5.72
N GLY A 418 10.72 8.05 -5.02
CA GLY A 418 11.67 6.98 -5.28
C GLY A 418 10.98 5.62 -5.14
N ASP A 419 11.29 4.72 -6.07
CA ASP A 419 11.00 3.30 -5.88
C ASP A 419 11.96 2.75 -4.81
N PRO A 420 11.45 2.04 -3.79
CA PRO A 420 12.23 1.61 -2.63
C PRO A 420 13.38 0.65 -2.96
#